data_AF-A0A6C0HPF5-F1
#
_entry.id   AF-A0A6C0HPF5-F1
#
_cell.length_a   1.000
_cell.length_b   1.000
_cell.length_c   1.000
_cell.angle_alpha   90.00
_cell.angle_beta   90.00
_cell.angle_gamma   90.00
#
_symmetry.space_group_name_H-M   'P 1'
#
loop_
_entity.id
_entity.type
_entity.pdbx_description
1 polymer ?
#
loop_
_entity_poly.entity_id
_entity_poly.type
_entity_poly.pdbx_seq_one_letter_code
_entity_poly.pdbx_strand_id
1 'polypeptide(L)'
;MGIEEDWLNFCRTDKETVVELKKRKEDIEVPTCGGLVISTKTKIIYLNQPIDLYPLFWNLPMISYDERDEGVIKKQIKFNFKDKEEVAQFERQYGEVTFFKKMKILNQIDNPNGRVPFKDVRKIDIGICRKDLARIHKKTEKSAFYNCFVFIYRMFVDNKFKEFHIKIFNSGKIEIPGIQDEAHVDLVVKRTMELFASFFPLSLFETHRETILINSNFGCNYYINRDELFVILKNQSVKCSYDPCSYPGIQCKYNLENGEVSFMIFRTGSVLIVGKCEEDELYRIYEFLKQIFAREFYKIYETNYEGLKKKSKKKMKKITIFQEYQETSESREKVI
;
A
#
# COMPACT_ATOMS: atom_id res chain seq x y z
N MET A 1 35.13 7.84 35.19
CA MET A 1 34.15 8.91 34.96
C MET A 1 32.80 8.25 34.78
N GLY A 2 31.94 8.42 35.77
CA GLY A 2 30.67 7.71 35.88
C GLY A 2 29.58 8.44 35.10
N ILE A 3 28.61 7.67 34.58
CA ILE A 3 27.46 8.16 33.80
C ILE A 3 26.71 9.34 34.48
N GLU A 4 26.74 9.42 35.81
CA GLU A 4 26.15 10.54 36.58
C GLU A 4 26.90 11.86 36.41
N GLU A 5 28.23 11.80 36.26
CA GLU A 5 29.10 12.97 36.08
C GLU A 5 28.90 13.57 34.67
N ASP A 6 28.73 12.71 33.67
CA ASP A 6 28.39 13.10 32.30
C ASP A 6 26.96 13.69 32.22
N TRP A 7 26.01 13.15 32.99
CA TRP A 7 24.65 13.68 33.09
C TRP A 7 24.58 15.03 33.79
N LEU A 8 25.35 15.21 34.86
CA LEU A 8 25.46 16.50 35.56
C LEU A 8 26.09 17.56 34.67
N ASN A 9 27.09 17.21 33.85
CA ASN A 9 27.67 18.13 32.88
C ASN A 9 26.70 18.52 31.77
N PHE A 10 25.88 17.58 31.28
CA PHE A 10 24.81 17.88 30.31
C PHE A 10 23.75 18.84 30.88
N CYS A 11 23.36 18.65 32.14
CA CYS A 11 22.41 19.55 32.81
C CYS A 11 22.99 20.91 33.19
N ARG A 12 24.33 21.05 33.19
CA ARG A 12 25.07 22.26 33.61
C ARG A 12 25.59 23.11 32.46
N THR A 13 25.31 22.79 31.20
CA THR A 13 25.58 23.74 30.11
C THR A 13 24.70 24.98 30.30
N ASP A 14 25.26 25.95 31.00
CA ASP A 14 24.80 27.32 31.06
C ASP A 14 24.58 27.79 29.62
N LYS A 15 23.45 28.47 29.44
CA LYS A 15 23.07 29.10 28.18
C LYS A 15 24.21 30.01 27.73
N GLU A 16 25.04 29.53 26.82
CA GLU A 16 25.77 30.44 25.94
C GLU A 16 24.72 31.29 25.25
N THR A 17 24.78 32.59 25.53
CA THR A 17 23.87 33.59 25.00
C THR A 17 24.11 33.71 23.50
N VAL A 18 23.57 32.77 22.73
CA VAL A 18 23.37 32.96 21.29
C VAL A 18 22.35 34.08 21.19
N VAL A 19 22.82 35.28 20.85
CA VAL A 19 21.95 36.38 20.45
C VAL A 19 21.34 35.98 19.11
N GLU A 20 20.31 35.13 19.15
CA GLU A 20 19.42 34.93 18.04
C GLU A 20 18.71 36.26 17.80
N LEU A 21 19.03 36.90 16.67
CA LEU A 21 18.14 37.87 16.05
C LEU A 21 16.83 37.14 15.68
N LYS A 22 15.97 36.89 16.66
CA LYS A 22 14.61 36.44 16.45
C LYS A 22 13.90 37.57 15.72
N LYS A 23 13.83 37.49 14.39
CA LYS A 23 12.84 38.25 13.62
C LYS A 23 11.49 38.07 14.32
N ARG A 24 10.74 39.16 14.51
CA ARG A 24 9.41 39.03 15.10
C ARG A 24 8.61 38.14 14.16
N LYS A 25 7.77 37.26 14.70
CA LYS A 25 6.96 36.33 13.88
C LYS A 25 6.17 37.09 12.80
N GLU A 26 5.79 38.33 13.08
CA GLU A 26 5.02 39.25 12.22
C GLU A 26 5.81 39.78 11.01
N ASP A 27 7.14 39.67 10.99
CA ASP A 27 7.98 40.10 9.86
C ASP A 27 8.17 39.00 8.81
N ILE A 28 7.54 37.83 9.00
CA ILE A 28 7.67 36.67 8.12
C ILE A 28 6.49 36.64 7.14
N GLU A 29 6.80 36.77 5.86
CA GLU A 29 5.81 36.62 4.80
C GLU A 29 5.22 35.19 4.80
N VAL A 30 3.89 35.09 4.73
CA VAL A 30 3.18 33.82 4.79
C VAL A 30 3.48 32.98 3.55
N PRO A 31 4.09 31.78 3.68
CA PRO A 31 4.38 30.94 2.54
C PRO A 31 3.09 30.45 1.86
N THR A 32 3.09 30.44 0.53
CA THR A 32 1.97 29.90 -0.24
C THR A 32 1.96 28.37 -0.20
N CYS A 33 0.78 27.77 -0.03
CA CYS A 33 0.61 26.32 -0.17
C CYS A 33 0.95 25.87 -1.60
N GLY A 34 1.59 24.72 -1.73
CA GLY A 34 1.75 24.04 -3.02
C GLY A 34 0.42 23.60 -3.62
N GLY A 35 0.43 23.33 -4.92
CA GLY A 35 -0.73 22.78 -5.62
C GLY A 35 -1.09 21.38 -5.12
N LEU A 36 -2.38 21.05 -5.17
CA LEU A 36 -2.88 19.72 -4.87
C LEU A 36 -2.41 18.73 -5.93
N VAL A 37 -1.80 17.62 -5.49
CA VAL A 37 -1.31 16.55 -6.37
C VAL A 37 -2.04 15.25 -6.06
N ILE A 38 -2.83 14.76 -7.02
CA ILE A 38 -3.41 13.41 -6.94
C ILE A 38 -2.29 12.40 -7.15
N SER A 39 -1.99 11.64 -6.10
CA SER A 39 -0.87 10.70 -6.06
C SER A 39 -1.22 9.36 -6.67
N THR A 40 -2.41 8.85 -6.38
CA THR A 40 -2.92 7.59 -6.93
C THR A 40 -4.44 7.53 -6.74
N LYS A 41 -5.12 6.82 -7.63
CA LYS A 41 -6.51 6.38 -7.50
C LYS A 41 -6.57 4.85 -7.34
N THR A 42 -7.61 4.35 -6.72
CA THR A 42 -7.99 2.93 -6.78
C THR A 42 -9.30 2.82 -7.52
N LYS A 43 -9.31 2.00 -8.58
CA LYS A 43 -10.48 1.76 -9.42
C LYS A 43 -11.05 0.38 -9.14
N ILE A 44 -12.37 0.28 -9.13
CA ILE A 44 -13.08 -1.00 -9.25
C ILE A 44 -13.77 -1.03 -10.61
N ILE A 45 -13.55 -2.12 -11.33
CA ILE A 45 -14.21 -2.45 -12.58
C ILE A 45 -15.17 -3.61 -12.32
N TYR A 46 -16.39 -3.50 -12.82
CA TYR A 46 -17.44 -4.49 -12.66
C TYR A 46 -17.65 -5.24 -13.96
N LEU A 47 -17.54 -6.55 -13.90
CA LEU A 47 -17.76 -7.42 -15.04
C LEU A 47 -19.20 -7.92 -15.08
N ASN A 48 -19.61 -8.37 -16.25
CA ASN A 48 -20.96 -8.87 -16.52
C ASN A 48 -21.29 -10.21 -15.83
N GLN A 49 -20.31 -10.92 -15.29
CA GLN A 49 -20.49 -12.24 -14.69
C GLN A 49 -19.49 -12.53 -13.56
N PRO A 50 -19.83 -13.43 -12.61
CA PRO A 50 -18.90 -13.90 -11.59
C PRO A 50 -17.74 -14.70 -12.18
N ILE A 51 -16.65 -14.82 -11.41
CA ILE A 51 -15.42 -15.49 -11.81
C ILE A 51 -15.11 -16.63 -10.84
N ASP A 52 -14.88 -17.83 -11.37
CA ASP A 52 -14.28 -18.90 -10.58
C ASP A 52 -12.77 -18.69 -10.43
N LEU A 53 -12.34 -18.41 -9.20
CA LEU A 53 -10.99 -17.96 -8.90
C LEU A 53 -9.95 -19.10 -8.93
N TYR A 54 -10.34 -20.34 -8.59
CA TYR A 54 -9.37 -21.42 -8.43
C TYR A 54 -8.87 -21.96 -9.78
N PRO A 55 -9.73 -22.30 -10.75
CA PRO A 55 -9.28 -22.70 -12.08
C PRO A 55 -8.50 -21.57 -12.76
N LEU A 56 -8.97 -20.33 -12.60
CA LEU A 56 -8.27 -19.16 -13.14
C LEU A 56 -6.88 -19.03 -12.52
N PHE A 57 -6.75 -19.13 -11.19
CA PHE A 57 -5.45 -19.03 -10.51
C PHE A 57 -4.44 -20.04 -11.05
N TRP A 58 -4.83 -21.30 -11.20
CA TRP A 58 -3.92 -22.34 -11.66
C TRP A 58 -3.53 -22.17 -13.12
N ASN A 59 -4.52 -21.93 -13.98
CA ASN A 59 -4.31 -21.97 -15.42
C ASN A 59 -3.89 -20.63 -16.04
N LEU A 60 -3.94 -19.51 -15.30
CA LEU A 60 -3.51 -18.22 -15.81
C LEU A 60 -2.01 -18.26 -16.20
N PRO A 61 -1.66 -17.98 -17.48
CA PRO A 61 -0.29 -18.08 -17.96
C PRO A 61 0.61 -17.06 -17.27
N MET A 62 1.87 -17.45 -17.06
CA MET A 62 2.89 -16.65 -16.39
C MET A 62 4.17 -16.61 -17.18
N ILE A 63 4.94 -15.56 -16.96
CA ILE A 63 6.31 -15.41 -17.45
C ILE A 63 7.27 -15.32 -16.26
N SER A 64 8.53 -15.70 -16.47
CA SER A 64 9.54 -15.53 -15.44
C SER A 64 9.90 -14.06 -15.25
N TYR A 65 10.35 -13.70 -14.05
CA TYR A 65 10.66 -12.30 -13.73
C TYR A 65 11.85 -11.75 -14.52
N ASP A 66 12.80 -12.62 -14.87
CA ASP A 66 14.03 -12.32 -15.62
C ASP A 66 13.81 -12.15 -17.13
N GLU A 67 12.70 -12.65 -17.66
CA GLU A 67 12.31 -12.42 -19.06
C GLU A 67 12.03 -10.92 -19.30
N ARG A 68 12.25 -10.42 -20.52
CA ARG A 68 11.93 -9.03 -20.91
C ARG A 68 10.65 -8.95 -21.71
N ASP A 69 9.57 -9.49 -21.17
CA ASP A 69 8.27 -9.57 -21.86
C ASP A 69 7.10 -8.99 -21.03
N GLU A 70 5.95 -8.76 -21.65
CA GLU A 70 4.69 -8.43 -20.97
C GLU A 70 4.00 -9.70 -20.47
N GLY A 71 3.48 -9.69 -19.25
CA GLY A 71 2.84 -10.89 -18.72
C GLY A 71 2.63 -10.89 -17.21
N VAL A 72 1.98 -11.95 -16.74
CA VAL A 72 1.78 -12.19 -15.31
C VAL A 72 3.08 -12.68 -14.70
N ILE A 73 3.66 -11.91 -13.78
CA ILE A 73 4.93 -12.24 -13.12
C ILE A 73 4.73 -12.82 -11.71
N LYS A 74 3.55 -12.60 -11.11
CA LYS A 74 3.22 -13.08 -9.77
C LYS A 74 1.73 -13.31 -9.59
N LYS A 75 1.34 -14.39 -8.91
CA LYS A 75 -0.03 -14.76 -8.52
C LYS A 75 -0.08 -15.01 -7.02
N GLN A 76 -1.15 -14.60 -6.36
CA GLN A 76 -1.35 -14.76 -4.92
C GLN A 76 -2.82 -15.08 -4.65
N ILE A 77 -3.07 -16.12 -3.86
CA ILE A 77 -4.43 -16.50 -3.47
C ILE A 77 -4.43 -17.14 -2.08
N LYS A 78 -5.60 -17.12 -1.46
CA LYS A 78 -5.85 -17.81 -0.20
C LYS A 78 -6.90 -18.88 -0.42
N PHE A 79 -6.54 -20.13 -0.18
CA PHE A 79 -7.48 -21.25 -0.20
C PHE A 79 -8.05 -21.46 1.20
N ASN A 80 -9.33 -21.79 1.25
CA ASN A 80 -9.99 -22.38 2.42
C ASN A 80 -10.44 -23.78 2.01
N PHE A 81 -9.83 -24.79 2.60
CA PHE A 81 -10.16 -26.18 2.39
C PHE A 81 -11.11 -26.67 3.47
N LYS A 82 -12.07 -27.50 3.07
CA LYS A 82 -13.11 -28.06 3.93
C LYS A 82 -12.85 -29.51 4.31
N ASP A 83 -11.99 -30.19 3.57
CA ASP A 83 -11.63 -31.59 3.80
C ASP A 83 -10.17 -31.89 3.38
N LYS A 84 -9.74 -33.13 3.64
CA LYS A 84 -8.36 -33.58 3.38
C LYS A 84 -8.15 -33.89 1.91
N GLU A 85 -9.20 -34.26 1.19
CA GLU A 85 -9.18 -34.56 -0.23
C GLU A 85 -8.85 -33.32 -1.06
N GLU A 86 -9.49 -32.17 -0.76
CA GLU A 86 -9.19 -30.87 -1.37
C GLU A 86 -7.72 -30.47 -1.12
N VAL A 87 -7.21 -30.72 0.09
CA VAL A 87 -5.80 -30.48 0.43
C VAL A 87 -4.87 -31.36 -0.40
N ALA A 88 -5.18 -32.66 -0.55
CA ALA A 88 -4.35 -33.57 -1.34
C ALA A 88 -4.37 -33.23 -2.83
N GLN A 89 -5.51 -32.78 -3.37
CA GLN A 89 -5.57 -32.26 -4.74
C GLN A 89 -4.73 -30.99 -4.89
N PHE A 90 -4.85 -30.06 -3.95
CA PHE A 90 -4.08 -28.83 -3.91
C PHE A 90 -2.57 -29.11 -3.89
N GLU A 91 -2.11 -30.03 -3.05
CA GLU A 91 -0.68 -30.37 -2.91
C GLU A 91 -0.09 -30.96 -4.18
N ARG A 92 -0.87 -31.76 -4.93
CA ARG A 92 -0.47 -32.26 -6.25
C ARG A 92 -0.27 -31.11 -7.25
N GLN A 93 -1.27 -30.23 -7.41
CA GLN A 93 -1.18 -29.07 -8.30
C GLN A 93 -0.04 -28.12 -7.90
N TYR A 94 0.11 -27.88 -6.60
CA TYR A 94 1.21 -27.06 -6.08
C TYR A 94 2.57 -27.70 -6.38
N GLY A 95 2.70 -29.03 -6.30
CA GLY A 95 3.91 -29.78 -6.62
C GLY A 95 4.38 -29.56 -8.06
N GLU A 96 3.46 -29.54 -9.02
CA GLU A 96 3.71 -29.37 -10.46
C GLU A 96 4.18 -27.97 -10.86
N VAL A 97 3.95 -26.95 -10.02
CA VAL A 97 4.39 -25.57 -10.32
C VAL A 97 5.92 -25.47 -10.35
N THR A 98 6.45 -25.03 -11.49
CA THR A 98 7.90 -24.84 -11.71
C THR A 98 8.41 -23.44 -11.33
N PHE A 99 7.53 -22.43 -11.34
CA PHE A 99 7.87 -21.08 -10.91
C PHE A 99 8.23 -21.05 -9.41
N PHE A 100 9.02 -20.04 -9.01
CA PHE A 100 9.27 -19.77 -7.60
C PHE A 100 7.93 -19.72 -6.84
N LYS A 101 7.79 -20.54 -5.80
CA LYS A 101 6.53 -20.69 -5.08
C LYS A 101 6.77 -20.67 -3.58
N LYS A 102 5.85 -20.03 -2.87
CA LYS A 102 5.85 -19.93 -1.41
C LYS A 102 4.46 -20.22 -0.89
N MET A 103 4.37 -21.12 0.08
CA MET A 103 3.13 -21.47 0.76
C MET A 103 3.25 -21.18 2.25
N LYS A 104 2.16 -20.69 2.84
CA LYS A 104 2.03 -20.52 4.28
C LYS A 104 0.68 -21.04 4.76
N ILE A 105 0.70 -21.94 5.74
CA ILE A 105 -0.49 -22.35 6.47
C ILE A 105 -0.84 -21.23 7.46
N LEU A 106 -2.04 -20.69 7.36
CA LEU A 106 -2.53 -19.58 8.19
C LEU A 106 -3.41 -20.07 9.33
N ASN A 107 -4.15 -21.15 9.11
CA ASN A 107 -4.99 -21.79 10.11
C ASN A 107 -5.17 -23.26 9.72
N GLN A 108 -5.05 -24.17 10.67
CA GLN A 108 -5.27 -25.59 10.44
C GLN A 108 -5.95 -26.19 11.67
N ILE A 109 -7.08 -26.84 11.44
CA ILE A 109 -7.87 -27.55 12.44
C ILE A 109 -8.19 -28.91 11.84
N ASP A 110 -7.86 -29.97 12.58
CA ASP A 110 -8.21 -31.35 12.27
C ASP A 110 -8.63 -32.00 13.59
N ASN A 111 -9.92 -31.89 13.91
CA ASN A 111 -10.50 -32.42 15.14
C ASN A 111 -11.89 -32.98 14.85
N PRO A 112 -12.01 -34.28 14.53
CA PRO A 112 -13.27 -34.92 14.18
C PRO A 112 -14.38 -34.74 15.23
N ASN A 113 -14.00 -34.58 16.50
CA ASN A 113 -14.93 -34.42 17.63
C ASN A 113 -15.17 -32.95 18.03
N GLY A 114 -14.56 -32.00 17.31
CA GLY A 114 -14.68 -30.57 17.55
C GLY A 114 -15.90 -29.94 16.90
N ARG A 115 -16.24 -28.71 17.30
CA ARG A 115 -17.31 -27.91 16.68
C ARG A 115 -17.07 -27.63 15.19
N VAL A 116 -15.79 -27.52 14.80
CA VAL A 116 -15.36 -27.44 13.40
C VAL A 116 -14.48 -28.66 13.16
N PRO A 117 -14.96 -29.66 12.40
CA PRO A 117 -14.26 -30.94 12.27
C PRO A 117 -12.94 -30.80 11.50
N PHE A 118 -12.96 -29.99 10.45
CA PHE A 118 -11.78 -29.69 9.64
C PHE A 118 -11.81 -28.27 9.11
N LYS A 119 -10.65 -27.62 9.08
CA LYS A 119 -10.45 -26.33 8.42
C LYS A 119 -8.96 -26.14 8.13
N ASP A 120 -8.59 -26.03 6.87
CA ASP A 120 -7.22 -25.72 6.48
C ASP A 120 -7.22 -24.47 5.59
N VAL A 121 -6.44 -23.46 5.97
CA VAL A 121 -6.39 -22.17 5.31
C VAL A 121 -4.96 -21.89 4.93
N ARG A 122 -4.68 -21.89 3.62
CA ARG A 122 -3.33 -21.68 3.09
C ARG A 122 -3.28 -20.44 2.22
N LYS A 123 -2.21 -19.67 2.37
CA LYS A 123 -1.85 -18.59 1.45
C LYS A 123 -0.74 -19.09 0.54
N ILE A 124 -0.88 -18.84 -0.75
CA ILE A 124 0.13 -19.18 -1.75
C ILE A 124 0.52 -17.94 -2.52
N ASP A 125 1.81 -17.85 -2.79
CA ASP A 125 2.42 -16.88 -3.68
C ASP A 125 3.22 -17.67 -4.73
N ILE A 126 2.94 -17.46 -6.02
CA ILE A 126 3.69 -18.03 -7.16
C ILE A 126 4.28 -16.87 -7.95
N GLY A 127 5.56 -16.93 -8.28
CA GLY A 127 6.31 -15.87 -8.95
C GLY A 127 6.85 -14.80 -7.99
N ILE A 128 7.55 -13.81 -8.57
CA ILE A 128 8.30 -12.78 -7.85
C ILE A 128 7.95 -11.41 -8.46
N CYS A 129 7.95 -10.35 -7.65
CA CYS A 129 7.84 -8.98 -8.15
C CYS A 129 8.93 -8.06 -7.61
N ARG A 130 9.05 -6.84 -8.16
CA ARG A 130 10.05 -5.85 -7.73
C ARG A 130 10.03 -5.57 -6.24
N LYS A 131 8.84 -5.58 -5.62
CA LYS A 131 8.69 -5.34 -4.17
C LYS A 131 9.30 -6.45 -3.34
N ASP A 132 9.25 -7.70 -3.79
CA ASP A 132 9.87 -8.83 -3.09
C ASP A 132 11.39 -8.70 -3.12
N LEU A 133 11.95 -8.37 -4.29
CA LEU A 133 13.38 -8.11 -4.47
C LEU A 133 13.88 -6.95 -3.59
N ALA A 134 13.05 -5.91 -3.44
CA ALA A 134 13.38 -4.76 -2.61
C ALA A 134 13.24 -5.02 -1.09
N ARG A 135 12.48 -6.04 -0.67
CA ARG A 135 12.09 -6.28 0.74
C ARG A 135 12.61 -7.58 1.33
N ILE A 136 13.69 -8.13 0.78
CA ILE A 136 14.29 -9.40 1.24
C ILE A 136 14.53 -9.45 2.77
N HIS A 137 14.83 -8.31 3.41
CA HIS A 137 15.11 -8.24 4.86
C HIS A 137 13.87 -8.11 5.77
N LYS A 138 12.65 -8.02 5.25
CA LYS A 138 11.46 -7.77 6.08
C LYS A 138 10.78 -9.08 6.47
N LYS A 139 10.89 -9.46 7.75
CA LYS A 139 10.30 -10.70 8.31
C LYS A 139 8.77 -10.70 8.40
N THR A 140 8.11 -9.55 8.31
CA THR A 140 6.66 -9.45 8.49
C THR A 140 5.93 -9.39 7.16
N GLU A 141 5.21 -10.47 6.86
CA GLU A 141 4.32 -10.55 5.72
C GLU A 141 2.93 -10.05 6.07
N LYS A 142 2.31 -9.32 5.14
CA LYS A 142 0.90 -8.95 5.26
C LYS A 142 0.03 -10.18 4.98
N SER A 143 -1.06 -10.33 5.73
CA SER A 143 -2.10 -11.31 5.45
C SER A 143 -2.72 -11.04 4.08
N ALA A 144 -3.05 -12.10 3.33
CA ALA A 144 -3.83 -12.01 2.10
C ALA A 144 -5.32 -11.89 2.44
N PHE A 145 -6.06 -11.11 1.63
CA PHE A 145 -7.51 -10.99 1.74
C PHE A 145 -8.21 -12.30 1.34
N TYR A 146 -9.37 -12.56 1.93
CA TYR A 146 -10.20 -13.70 1.57
C TYR A 146 -10.97 -13.42 0.26
N ASN A 147 -11.38 -14.47 -0.44
CA ASN A 147 -12.25 -14.43 -1.62
C ASN A 147 -11.75 -13.51 -2.74
N CYS A 148 -10.44 -13.36 -2.85
CA CYS A 148 -9.81 -12.64 -3.95
C CYS A 148 -8.59 -13.39 -4.48
N PHE A 149 -8.39 -13.27 -5.77
CA PHE A 149 -7.19 -13.66 -6.47
C PHE A 149 -6.44 -12.39 -6.87
N VAL A 150 -5.19 -12.26 -6.44
CA VAL A 150 -4.32 -11.14 -6.82
C VAL A 150 -3.29 -11.64 -7.82
N PHE A 151 -3.10 -10.92 -8.90
CA PHE A 151 -1.96 -11.12 -9.78
C PHE A 151 -1.28 -9.79 -10.09
N ILE A 152 0.00 -9.87 -10.45
CA ILE A 152 0.80 -8.72 -10.85
C ILE A 152 1.13 -8.90 -12.32
N TYR A 153 0.63 -7.98 -13.13
CA TYR A 153 0.88 -7.94 -14.56
C TYR A 153 1.94 -6.89 -14.86
N ARG A 154 2.98 -7.29 -15.60
CA ARG A 154 4.06 -6.42 -16.05
C ARG A 154 3.78 -5.96 -17.47
N MET A 155 3.87 -4.65 -17.69
CA MET A 155 3.62 -4.02 -18.99
C MET A 155 4.75 -3.07 -19.34
N PHE A 156 5.03 -2.94 -20.63
CA PHE A 156 6.03 -2.04 -21.15
C PHE A 156 5.34 -0.73 -21.60
N VAL A 157 5.43 0.30 -20.77
CA VAL A 157 4.80 1.61 -21.02
C VAL A 157 5.81 2.73 -20.77
N ASP A 158 5.86 3.73 -21.66
CA ASP A 158 6.82 4.83 -21.61
C ASP A 158 8.28 4.36 -21.57
N ASN A 159 8.61 3.39 -22.41
CA ASN A 159 9.93 2.78 -22.53
C ASN A 159 10.46 2.15 -21.22
N LYS A 160 9.55 1.74 -20.31
CA LYS A 160 9.87 1.14 -19.02
C LYS A 160 8.86 0.06 -18.64
N PHE A 161 9.33 -0.99 -17.97
CA PHE A 161 8.43 -1.96 -17.35
C PHE A 161 7.76 -1.37 -16.09
N LYS A 162 6.43 -1.38 -16.09
CA LYS A 162 5.57 -1.03 -14.95
C LYS A 162 4.84 -2.30 -14.47
N GLU A 163 4.71 -2.45 -13.16
CA GLU A 163 4.03 -3.58 -12.52
C GLU A 163 2.67 -3.12 -11.98
N PHE A 164 1.58 -3.70 -12.48
CA PHE A 164 0.22 -3.40 -12.09
C PHE A 164 -0.32 -4.52 -11.20
N HIS A 165 -0.76 -4.15 -10.01
CA HIS A 165 -1.42 -5.07 -9.09
C HIS A 165 -2.90 -5.12 -9.45
N ILE A 166 -3.42 -6.31 -9.72
CA ILE A 166 -4.81 -6.53 -10.12
C ILE A 166 -5.41 -7.53 -9.16
N LYS A 167 -6.55 -7.19 -8.56
CA LYS A 167 -7.23 -8.03 -7.58
C LYS A 167 -8.64 -8.34 -8.08
N ILE A 168 -8.90 -9.62 -8.30
CA ILE A 168 -10.18 -10.12 -8.78
C ILE A 168 -10.95 -10.71 -7.61
N PHE A 169 -12.25 -10.44 -7.57
CA PHE A 169 -13.18 -11.07 -6.64
C PHE A 169 -14.09 -12.05 -7.38
N ASN A 170 -14.54 -13.07 -6.65
CA ASN A 170 -15.48 -14.07 -7.17
C ASN A 170 -16.77 -13.47 -7.74
N SER A 171 -17.17 -12.30 -7.25
CA SER A 171 -18.33 -11.53 -7.73
C SER A 171 -18.15 -10.89 -9.11
N GLY A 172 -16.99 -11.03 -9.77
CA GLY A 172 -16.71 -10.36 -11.05
C GLY A 172 -16.25 -8.92 -10.89
N LYS A 173 -15.75 -8.53 -9.71
CA LYS A 173 -15.13 -7.21 -9.49
C LYS A 173 -13.61 -7.31 -9.69
N ILE A 174 -13.02 -6.32 -10.35
CA ILE A 174 -11.58 -6.15 -10.49
C ILE A 174 -11.17 -4.85 -9.82
N GLU A 175 -10.32 -4.91 -8.81
CA GLU A 175 -9.75 -3.78 -8.11
C GLU A 175 -8.30 -3.54 -8.58
N ILE A 176 -8.03 -2.32 -9.08
CA ILE A 176 -6.71 -1.86 -9.52
C ILE A 176 -6.27 -0.72 -8.61
N PRO A 177 -5.50 -1.00 -7.54
CA PRO A 177 -5.03 0.02 -6.62
C PRO A 177 -3.78 0.75 -7.14
N GLY A 178 -3.68 2.03 -6.77
CA GLY A 178 -2.43 2.76 -6.88
C GLY A 178 -2.13 3.29 -8.29
N ILE A 179 -3.14 3.47 -9.13
CA ILE A 179 -2.98 3.91 -10.53
C ILE A 179 -3.08 5.44 -10.63
N GLN A 180 -2.20 6.05 -11.42
CA GLN A 180 -2.12 7.51 -11.54
C GLN A 180 -2.88 8.06 -12.73
N ASP A 181 -2.88 7.32 -13.83
CA ASP A 181 -3.34 7.78 -15.13
C ASP A 181 -4.39 6.81 -15.66
N GLU A 182 -5.54 7.36 -16.05
CA GLU A 182 -6.70 6.62 -16.56
C GLU A 182 -6.34 5.82 -17.83
N ALA A 183 -5.43 6.31 -18.68
CA ALA A 183 -5.00 5.59 -19.88
C ALA A 183 -4.35 4.24 -19.53
N HIS A 184 -3.62 4.16 -18.42
CA HIS A 184 -3.09 2.90 -17.93
C HIS A 184 -4.19 1.97 -17.42
N VAL A 185 -5.29 2.50 -16.85
CA VAL A 185 -6.42 1.68 -16.37
C VAL A 185 -7.01 0.91 -17.55
N ASP A 186 -7.29 1.61 -18.65
CA ASP A 186 -7.90 1.01 -19.83
C ASP A 186 -7.01 -0.05 -20.46
N LEU A 187 -5.70 0.22 -20.52
CA LEU A 187 -4.74 -0.76 -21.02
C LEU A 187 -4.68 -2.00 -20.12
N VAL A 188 -4.67 -1.84 -18.79
CA VAL A 188 -4.68 -2.95 -17.83
C VAL A 188 -5.97 -3.76 -17.95
N VAL A 189 -7.13 -3.10 -18.05
CA VAL A 189 -8.42 -3.79 -18.22
C VAL A 189 -8.43 -4.58 -19.52
N LYS A 190 -8.03 -3.98 -20.63
CA LYS A 190 -7.93 -4.65 -21.94
C LYS A 190 -7.06 -5.90 -21.86
N ARG A 191 -5.84 -5.80 -21.33
CA ARG A 191 -4.93 -6.95 -21.17
C ARG A 191 -5.51 -8.02 -20.25
N THR A 192 -6.21 -7.60 -19.20
CA THR A 192 -6.88 -8.53 -18.29
C THR A 192 -8.00 -9.31 -18.99
N MET A 193 -8.81 -8.64 -19.82
CA MET A 193 -9.85 -9.32 -20.62
C MET A 193 -9.24 -10.28 -21.65
N GLU A 194 -8.16 -9.88 -22.32
CA GLU A 194 -7.42 -10.74 -23.27
C GLU A 194 -6.89 -12.01 -22.58
N LEU A 195 -6.31 -11.89 -21.38
CA LEU A 195 -5.87 -13.04 -20.60
C LEU A 195 -7.01 -13.96 -20.17
N PHE A 196 -8.19 -13.40 -19.95
CA PHE A 196 -9.35 -14.15 -19.47
C PHE A 196 -10.14 -14.78 -20.62
N ALA A 197 -10.02 -14.27 -21.84
CA ALA A 197 -10.82 -14.70 -22.98
C ALA A 197 -10.83 -16.22 -23.19
N SER A 198 -9.70 -16.92 -22.98
CA SER A 198 -9.62 -18.38 -23.14
C SER A 198 -10.33 -19.17 -22.03
N PHE A 199 -10.68 -18.53 -20.91
CA PHE A 199 -11.31 -19.17 -19.75
C PHE A 199 -12.83 -19.01 -19.72
N PHE A 200 -13.37 -18.10 -20.53
CA PHE A 200 -14.80 -17.78 -20.51
C PHE A 200 -15.42 -18.01 -21.90
N PRO A 201 -16.33 -18.98 -22.03
CA PRO A 201 -17.05 -19.23 -23.28
C PRO A 201 -17.95 -18.07 -23.69
N LEU A 202 -18.53 -17.37 -22.70
CA LEU A 202 -19.28 -16.14 -22.90
C LEU A 202 -18.33 -14.94 -22.83
N SER A 203 -18.55 -13.96 -23.70
CA SER A 203 -17.74 -12.74 -23.72
C SER A 203 -17.77 -12.05 -22.36
N LEU A 204 -16.58 -11.87 -21.77
CA LEU A 204 -16.38 -11.08 -20.56
C LEU A 204 -16.24 -9.61 -20.95
N PHE A 205 -17.02 -8.72 -20.33
CA PHE A 205 -16.93 -7.28 -20.61
C PHE A 205 -17.17 -6.42 -19.38
N GLU A 206 -16.62 -5.21 -19.41
CA GLU A 206 -16.82 -4.16 -18.40
C GLU A 206 -18.25 -3.60 -18.51
N THR A 207 -18.98 -3.63 -17.39
CA THR A 207 -20.32 -3.03 -17.26
C THR A 207 -20.23 -1.58 -16.80
N HIS A 208 -19.45 -1.33 -15.75
CA HIS A 208 -19.16 0.01 -15.24
C HIS A 208 -17.88 0.00 -14.40
N ARG A 209 -17.36 1.20 -14.13
CA ARG A 209 -16.22 1.43 -13.24
C ARG A 209 -16.53 2.50 -12.21
N GLU A 210 -15.87 2.41 -11.07
CA GLU A 210 -15.93 3.42 -10.02
C GLU A 210 -14.55 3.72 -9.45
N THR A 211 -14.36 4.95 -8.96
CA THR A 211 -13.22 5.32 -8.11
C THR A 211 -13.62 5.08 -6.65
N ILE A 212 -12.89 4.22 -5.94
CA ILE A 212 -13.18 3.93 -4.52
C ILE A 212 -12.23 4.61 -3.54
N LEU A 213 -11.08 5.08 -4.02
CA LEU A 213 -10.08 5.73 -3.19
C LEU A 213 -9.28 6.70 -4.04
N ILE A 214 -9.17 7.93 -3.57
CA ILE A 214 -8.21 8.91 -4.05
C ILE A 214 -7.21 9.13 -2.93
N ASN A 215 -5.93 9.12 -3.27
CA ASN A 215 -4.84 9.55 -2.40
C ASN A 215 -4.19 10.77 -3.06
N SER A 216 -4.20 11.89 -2.34
CA SER A 216 -3.60 13.14 -2.81
C SER A 216 -2.77 13.78 -1.70
N ASN A 217 -1.87 14.65 -2.10
CA ASN A 217 -1.04 15.39 -1.16
C ASN A 217 -0.81 16.82 -1.64
N PHE A 218 -0.49 17.68 -0.67
CA PHE A 218 0.06 19.01 -0.91
C PHE A 218 0.90 19.42 0.31
N GLY A 219 1.55 20.59 0.25
CA GLY A 219 2.31 21.13 1.36
C GLY A 219 1.96 22.59 1.62
N CYS A 220 1.90 23.00 2.90
CA CYS A 220 1.80 24.40 3.26
C CYS A 220 3.15 25.13 3.20
N ASN A 221 4.25 24.40 2.99
CA ASN A 221 5.62 24.90 2.82
C ASN A 221 6.25 25.56 4.06
N TYR A 222 5.79 25.21 5.26
CA TYR A 222 6.44 25.56 6.53
C TYR A 222 6.18 24.50 7.61
N TYR A 223 6.95 24.54 8.70
CA TYR A 223 6.76 23.64 9.83
C TYR A 223 5.58 24.09 10.71
N ILE A 224 4.72 23.14 11.06
CA ILE A 224 3.50 23.36 11.80
C ILE A 224 3.67 22.89 13.25
N ASN A 225 3.41 23.79 14.19
CA ASN A 225 3.07 23.45 15.57
C ASN A 225 1.71 22.73 15.58
N ARG A 226 1.76 21.41 15.75
CA ARG A 226 0.58 20.54 15.64
C ARG A 226 -0.36 20.67 16.83
N ASP A 227 0.15 21.02 18.01
CA ASP A 227 -0.67 21.22 19.21
C ASP A 227 -1.58 22.44 19.03
N GLU A 228 -1.02 23.56 18.57
CA GLU A 228 -1.78 24.78 18.26
C GLU A 228 -2.79 24.54 17.12
N LEU A 229 -2.35 23.91 16.04
CA LEU A 229 -3.24 23.59 14.93
C LEU A 229 -4.36 22.63 15.34
N PHE A 230 -4.09 21.65 16.22
CA PHE A 230 -5.11 20.73 16.71
C PHE A 230 -6.20 21.45 17.50
N VAL A 231 -5.84 22.41 18.35
CA VAL A 231 -6.81 23.26 19.07
C VAL A 231 -7.67 24.06 18.09
N ILE A 232 -7.05 24.65 17.06
CA ILE A 232 -7.76 25.39 16.01
C ILE A 232 -8.75 24.48 15.27
N LEU A 233 -8.31 23.30 14.84
CA LEU A 233 -9.11 22.35 14.07
C LEU A 233 -10.29 21.79 14.86
N LYS A 234 -10.15 21.60 16.18
CA LYS A 234 -11.26 21.19 17.06
C LYS A 234 -12.43 22.17 17.04
N ASN A 235 -12.16 23.44 16.81
CA ASN A 235 -13.17 24.50 16.73
C ASN A 235 -13.72 24.69 15.31
N GLN A 236 -13.32 23.86 14.34
CA GLN A 236 -13.86 23.84 12.99
C GLN A 236 -14.85 22.67 12.82
N SER A 237 -15.57 22.64 11.70
CA SER A 237 -16.51 21.57 11.34
C SER A 237 -15.81 20.27 10.88
N VAL A 238 -14.71 19.87 11.52
CA VAL A 238 -13.97 18.63 11.23
C VAL A 238 -13.77 17.81 12.50
N LYS A 239 -13.94 16.49 12.39
CA LYS A 239 -13.57 15.58 13.49
C LYS A 239 -12.06 15.42 13.47
N CYS A 240 -11.37 15.65 14.58
CA CYS A 240 -9.92 15.52 14.65
C CYS A 240 -9.44 14.76 15.89
N SER A 241 -8.34 14.02 15.74
CA SER A 241 -7.64 13.29 16.79
C SER A 241 -6.14 13.51 16.62
N TYR A 242 -5.44 13.71 17.74
CA TYR A 242 -4.00 13.90 17.75
C TYR A 242 -3.40 13.28 19.02
N ASP A 243 -2.58 12.26 18.81
CA ASP A 243 -1.70 11.67 19.81
C ASP A 243 -0.34 11.40 19.15
N PRO A 244 0.67 12.26 19.37
CA PRO A 244 1.97 12.16 18.71
C PRO A 244 2.74 10.89 19.07
N CYS A 245 2.43 10.25 20.21
CA CYS A 245 3.05 8.99 20.60
C CYS A 245 2.54 7.82 19.76
N SER A 246 1.27 7.88 19.34
CA SER A 246 0.62 6.83 18.54
C SER A 246 0.75 7.06 17.03
N TYR A 247 0.67 8.32 16.57
CA TYR A 247 0.72 8.66 15.15
C TYR A 247 1.34 10.04 14.91
N PRO A 248 2.25 10.19 13.91
CA PRO A 248 3.05 11.42 13.76
C PRO A 248 2.29 12.65 13.23
N GLY A 249 1.07 12.49 12.71
CA GLY A 249 0.26 13.59 12.16
C GLY A 249 -1.03 13.84 12.95
N ILE A 250 -1.66 14.99 12.73
CA ILE A 250 -3.04 15.22 13.18
C ILE A 250 -3.94 14.44 12.22
N GLN A 251 -4.81 13.58 12.74
CA GLN A 251 -5.77 12.83 11.93
C GLN A 251 -7.11 13.53 11.96
N CYS A 252 -7.65 13.85 10.78
CA CYS A 252 -8.91 14.54 10.66
C CYS A 252 -9.86 13.81 9.70
N LYS A 253 -11.15 14.05 9.89
CA LYS A 253 -12.22 13.64 8.99
C LYS A 253 -13.09 14.83 8.63
N TYR A 254 -13.28 15.02 7.34
CA TYR A 254 -14.16 16.00 6.74
C TYR A 254 -15.46 15.30 6.32
N ASN A 255 -16.61 15.79 6.78
CA ASN A 255 -17.91 15.25 6.38
C ASN A 255 -18.31 15.88 5.04
N LEU A 256 -18.65 15.04 4.08
CA LEU A 256 -19.23 15.41 2.79
C LEU A 256 -20.68 14.94 2.73
N GLU A 257 -21.42 15.36 1.72
CA GLU A 257 -22.81 14.92 1.52
C GLU A 257 -22.91 13.40 1.34
N ASN A 258 -21.95 12.80 0.62
CA ASN A 258 -21.96 11.38 0.25
C ASN A 258 -20.97 10.51 1.04
N GLY A 259 -20.39 11.02 2.13
CA GLY A 259 -19.47 10.24 2.95
C GLY A 259 -18.52 11.06 3.83
N GLU A 260 -17.42 10.43 4.25
CA GLU A 260 -16.36 11.08 5.01
C GLU A 260 -15.02 10.91 4.28
N VAL A 261 -14.24 11.99 4.17
CA VAL A 261 -12.85 11.96 3.67
C VAL A 261 -11.90 12.22 4.82
N SER A 262 -10.86 11.40 4.91
CA SER A 262 -9.85 11.56 5.95
C SER A 262 -8.68 12.37 5.42
N PHE A 263 -8.12 13.27 6.24
CA PHE A 263 -6.88 13.95 5.92
C PHE A 263 -5.94 13.96 7.12
N MET A 264 -4.64 13.91 6.85
CA MET A 264 -3.60 13.94 7.87
C MET A 264 -2.67 15.11 7.63
N ILE A 265 -2.40 15.88 8.69
CA ILE A 265 -1.50 17.03 8.64
C ILE A 265 -0.24 16.70 9.45
N PHE A 266 0.91 16.75 8.79
CA PHE A 266 2.20 16.42 9.40
C PHE A 266 2.95 17.69 9.80
N ARG A 267 3.89 17.52 10.74
CA ARG A 267 4.76 18.61 11.22
C ARG A 267 5.45 19.37 10.10
N THR A 268 5.86 18.65 9.05
CA THR A 268 6.58 19.19 7.89
C THR A 268 5.73 20.11 7.02
N GLY A 269 4.47 20.35 7.38
CA GLY A 269 3.51 21.06 6.55
C GLY A 269 2.94 20.20 5.43
N SER A 270 3.33 18.94 5.33
CA SER A 270 2.77 17.99 4.36
C SER A 270 1.36 17.60 4.80
N VAL A 271 0.44 17.56 3.83
CA VAL A 271 -0.93 17.11 4.03
C VAL A 271 -1.21 15.94 3.09
N LEU A 272 -1.85 14.91 3.63
CA LEU A 272 -2.32 13.73 2.91
C LEU A 272 -3.84 13.70 2.98
N ILE A 273 -4.54 13.69 1.86
CA ILE A 273 -6.00 13.54 1.80
C ILE A 273 -6.31 12.17 1.17
N VAL A 274 -7.12 11.37 1.86
CA VAL A 274 -7.45 9.99 1.48
C VAL A 274 -8.93 9.71 1.74
N GLY A 275 -9.62 9.23 0.71
CA GLY A 275 -11.02 8.81 0.84
C GLY A 275 -11.68 8.51 -0.51
N LYS A 276 -12.92 8.04 -0.45
CA LYS A 276 -13.81 7.98 -1.62
C LYS A 276 -14.45 9.36 -1.77
N CYS A 277 -14.10 10.08 -2.83
CA CYS A 277 -14.64 11.41 -3.14
C CYS A 277 -14.40 11.72 -4.62
N GLU A 278 -15.16 12.69 -5.12
CA GLU A 278 -14.93 13.29 -6.44
C GLU A 278 -13.84 14.37 -6.38
N GLU A 279 -13.33 14.77 -7.55
CA GLU A 279 -12.23 15.75 -7.60
C GLU A 279 -12.65 17.12 -7.06
N ASP A 280 -13.89 17.56 -7.27
CA ASP A 280 -14.39 18.83 -6.75
C ASP A 280 -14.47 18.82 -5.22
N GLU A 281 -14.97 17.75 -4.61
CA GLU A 281 -14.98 17.55 -3.16
C GLU A 281 -13.55 17.57 -2.59
N LEU A 282 -12.60 16.94 -3.28
CA LEU A 282 -11.19 16.98 -2.90
C LEU A 282 -10.63 18.41 -2.91
N TYR A 283 -10.96 19.20 -3.94
CA TYR A 283 -10.54 20.61 -4.02
C TYR A 283 -11.21 21.48 -2.95
N ARG A 284 -12.45 21.20 -2.54
CA ARG A 284 -13.10 21.88 -1.41
C ARG A 284 -12.32 21.68 -0.11
N ILE A 285 -11.87 20.45 0.18
CA ILE A 285 -11.05 20.15 1.36
C ILE A 285 -9.69 20.86 1.28
N TYR A 286 -9.06 20.85 0.10
CA TYR A 286 -7.80 21.55 -0.14
C TYR A 286 -7.92 23.06 0.14
N GLU A 287 -8.92 23.74 -0.39
CA GLU A 287 -9.13 25.17 -0.18
C GLU A 287 -9.50 25.49 1.28
N PHE A 288 -10.32 24.66 1.93
CA PHE A 288 -10.61 24.78 3.37
C PHE A 288 -9.32 24.78 4.21
N LEU A 289 -8.42 23.82 3.97
CA LEU A 289 -7.15 23.73 4.71
C LEU A 289 -6.21 24.88 4.40
N LYS A 290 -6.11 25.27 3.12
CA LYS A 290 -5.29 26.40 2.67
C LYS A 290 -5.72 27.71 3.33
N GLN A 291 -7.02 27.95 3.49
CA GLN A 291 -7.56 29.11 4.20
C GLN A 291 -7.19 29.10 5.69
N ILE A 292 -7.28 27.94 6.35
CA ILE A 292 -6.88 27.80 7.77
C ILE A 292 -5.38 28.08 7.94
N PHE A 293 -4.55 27.50 7.07
CA PHE A 293 -3.10 27.69 7.11
C PHE A 293 -2.69 29.14 6.91
N ALA A 294 -3.32 29.84 5.97
CA ALA A 294 -3.06 31.26 5.75
C ALA A 294 -3.55 32.14 6.91
N ARG A 295 -4.78 31.92 7.39
CA ARG A 295 -5.40 32.74 8.45
C ARG A 295 -4.68 32.59 9.80
N GLU A 296 -4.27 31.38 10.14
CA GLU A 296 -3.70 31.07 11.46
C GLU A 296 -2.16 30.96 11.45
N PHE A 297 -1.50 31.34 10.35
CA PHE A 297 -0.08 31.16 10.10
C PHE A 297 0.79 31.50 11.32
N TYR A 298 0.68 32.72 11.86
CA TYR A 298 1.54 33.19 12.93
C TYR A 298 1.38 32.41 14.25
N LYS A 299 0.21 31.79 14.47
CA LYS A 299 -0.04 30.92 15.62
C LYS A 299 0.58 29.54 15.43
N ILE A 300 0.40 28.97 14.24
CA ILE A 300 0.79 27.58 13.96
C ILE A 300 2.21 27.44 13.39
N TYR A 301 2.88 28.53 13.01
CA TYR A 301 4.24 28.49 12.49
C TYR A 301 5.26 28.14 13.59
N GLU A 302 6.04 27.09 13.33
CA GLU A 302 7.10 26.59 14.22
C GLU A 302 8.47 27.14 13.80
N THR A 303 9.05 28.05 14.60
CA THR A 303 10.33 28.74 14.30
C THR A 303 11.57 27.90 14.61
N ASN A 304 11.46 26.96 15.55
CA ASN A 304 12.63 26.33 16.18
C ASN A 304 12.77 24.87 15.75
N TYR A 305 13.27 24.63 14.55
CA TYR A 305 13.76 23.30 14.21
C TYR A 305 15.13 23.32 13.55
N GLU A 306 16.14 22.87 14.30
CA GLU A 306 17.39 22.40 13.75
C GLU A 306 17.10 21.21 12.82
N GLY A 307 17.27 21.43 11.52
CA GLY A 307 16.91 20.45 10.51
C GLY A 307 17.66 19.13 10.70
N LEU A 308 16.94 18.05 10.97
CA LEU A 308 17.43 16.71 10.65
C LEU A 308 17.66 16.66 9.13
N LYS A 309 18.94 16.75 8.73
CA LYS A 309 19.39 16.60 7.34
C LYS A 309 18.63 15.46 6.66
N LYS A 310 18.04 15.73 5.48
CA LYS A 310 17.43 14.71 4.61
C LYS A 310 18.39 13.52 4.53
N LYS A 311 18.02 12.37 5.12
CA LYS A 311 18.79 11.12 4.95
C LYS A 311 18.88 10.85 3.45
N SER A 312 20.10 10.76 2.93
CA SER A 312 20.35 10.42 1.53
C SER A 312 19.67 9.09 1.20
N LYS A 313 19.06 8.99 0.01
CA LYS A 313 18.46 7.73 -0.46
C LYS A 313 19.56 6.66 -0.49
N LYS A 314 19.47 5.63 0.36
CA LYS A 314 20.41 4.50 0.32
C LYS A 314 20.36 3.86 -1.08
N LYS A 315 21.52 3.76 -1.75
CA LYS A 315 21.65 3.01 -3.01
C LYS A 315 21.28 1.54 -2.76
N MET A 316 20.42 0.97 -3.62
CA MET A 316 20.14 -0.47 -3.62
C MET A 316 21.43 -1.23 -3.96
N LYS A 317 21.84 -2.16 -3.11
CA LYS A 317 22.94 -3.09 -3.39
C LYS A 317 22.45 -4.15 -4.38
N LYS A 318 23.33 -4.62 -5.29
CA LYS A 318 23.08 -5.73 -6.22
C LYS A 318 22.91 -7.00 -5.39
N ILE A 319 21.81 -7.74 -5.56
CA ILE A 319 21.52 -8.97 -4.82
C ILE A 319 21.29 -10.09 -5.84
N THR A 320 22.01 -11.20 -5.67
CA THR A 320 21.86 -12.44 -6.42
C THR A 320 20.89 -13.35 -5.65
N ILE A 321 19.84 -13.82 -6.30
CA ILE A 321 18.92 -14.82 -5.74
C ILE A 321 19.38 -16.17 -6.26
N PHE A 322 19.76 -17.07 -5.36
CA PHE A 322 20.02 -18.47 -5.71
C PHE A 322 18.67 -19.19 -5.82
N GLN A 323 18.44 -19.91 -6.93
CA GLN A 323 17.39 -20.91 -7.02
C GLN A 323 17.77 -22.06 -6.07
N GLU A 324 16.97 -22.29 -5.04
CA GLU A 324 16.96 -23.59 -4.37
C GLU A 324 16.28 -24.58 -5.32
N TYR A 325 17.09 -25.25 -6.14
CA TYR A 325 16.69 -26.48 -6.82
C TYR A 325 16.56 -27.58 -5.78
N GLN A 326 15.51 -28.40 -5.94
CA GLN A 326 15.01 -29.37 -4.98
C GLN A 326 16.05 -30.39 -4.49
N GLU A 327 16.14 -30.57 -3.17
CA GLU A 327 16.49 -31.88 -2.57
C GLU A 327 15.28 -32.82 -2.71
N THR A 328 15.06 -33.36 -3.91
CA THR A 328 14.22 -34.54 -4.12
C THR A 328 14.83 -35.41 -5.22
N SER A 329 16.03 -35.92 -4.97
CA SER A 329 16.64 -36.96 -5.81
C SER A 329 17.57 -37.93 -5.06
N GLU A 330 17.54 -37.99 -3.72
CA GLU A 330 18.39 -38.92 -2.93
C GLU A 330 17.65 -40.12 -2.29
N SER A 331 16.40 -40.42 -2.68
CA SER A 331 15.69 -41.63 -2.18
C SER A 331 15.41 -42.69 -3.25
N ARG A 332 16.11 -42.67 -4.39
CA ARG A 332 16.02 -43.74 -5.41
C ARG A 332 17.30 -44.55 -5.66
N GLU A 333 18.35 -44.37 -4.87
CA GLU A 333 19.52 -45.27 -4.89
C GLU A 333 19.85 -45.76 -3.48
N LYS A 334 19.08 -46.75 -3.02
CA LYS A 334 19.48 -47.76 -2.01
C LYS A 334 18.37 -48.82 -1.89
N VAL A 335 18.22 -49.58 -2.97
CA VAL A 335 17.74 -50.97 -2.91
C VAL A 335 18.70 -51.77 -3.78
N ILE A 336 19.81 -52.17 -3.17
CA ILE A 336 20.41 -53.49 -3.34
C ILE A 336 20.54 -54.04 -1.92
#